data_AF-A0A0K8QXE3-F1
#
_entry.id   AF-A0A0K8QXE3-F1
#
_cell.length_a   1.000
_cell.length_b   1.000
_cell.length_c   1.000
_cell.angle_alpha   90.00
_cell.angle_beta   90.00
_cell.angle_gamma   90.00
#
_symmetry.space_group_name_H-M   'P 1'
#
loop_
_entity.id
_entity.type
_entity.pdbx_description
1 polymer ?
#
loop_
_entity_poly.entity_id
_entity_poly.type
_entity_poly.pdbx_seq_one_letter_code
_entity_poly.pdbx_strand_id
1 'polypeptide(L)'
;SISNTSSGPALYYNGYSSSSSTGNEFINNIFKANGGLSVHVANSSGVVTMDYNDLFTSGSVTAVWGNTDAGDLLAWQTISGHDANSLSFDPQYVSDTDLTASSAALANAGTPLSAVTTDINGDPRKVTPSIGANEYDASALVPMSGVYTINASGIGERNFTTIQGAVDAMVLNGLGGSVVFEIAAGTYAEQVLIPDISGGSDVNTVTFESATGLASDVVIQYSATSTADNYVIRLSNASDMIFRNLTIQALGTAFSRTLHSTNRLDNLLVEGCEFLSTASGNTSNDRGNVVLYPSSSGQVRFTGNSFQGGSFGLLYRGHENGNGRAPGFYLEDNEFTGIFFKAVVLERQSDTEIRGNVIAMTSGYSGSQGIELTYVDGAIRVVGNRVTGARSYAIYFNDSQA
;
A
#
# COMPACT_ATOMS: atom_id res chain seq x y z
N SER A 1 -10.61 -24.36 -1.20
CA SER A 1 -9.51 -23.65 -0.52
C SER A 1 -8.22 -23.95 -1.23
N ILE A 2 -7.53 -22.91 -1.70
CA ILE A 2 -6.25 -22.99 -2.41
C ILE A 2 -5.28 -22.04 -1.70
N SER A 3 -4.04 -22.49 -1.48
CA SER A 3 -2.94 -21.67 -0.96
C SER A 3 -1.70 -21.92 -1.81
N ASN A 4 -1.26 -20.91 -2.56
CA ASN A 4 0.00 -20.97 -3.30
C ASN A 4 1.09 -20.20 -2.54
N THR A 5 2.11 -20.91 -2.09
CA THR A 5 3.26 -20.35 -1.37
C THR A 5 4.39 -19.90 -2.31
N SER A 6 4.26 -20.14 -3.62
CA SER A 6 5.20 -19.69 -4.66
C SER A 6 4.84 -18.31 -5.22
N SER A 7 5.61 -17.83 -6.19
CA SER A 7 5.32 -16.60 -6.94
C SER A 7 4.27 -16.78 -8.05
N GLY A 8 3.80 -18.00 -8.30
CA GLY A 8 2.74 -18.27 -9.28
C GLY A 8 1.36 -17.85 -8.79
N PRO A 9 0.35 -17.83 -9.67
CA PRO A 9 -1.03 -17.57 -9.27
C PRO A 9 -1.62 -18.72 -8.46
N ALA A 10 -2.58 -18.46 -7.56
CA ALA A 10 -3.35 -19.53 -6.89
C ALA A 10 -4.32 -20.22 -7.86
N LEU A 11 -4.95 -19.46 -8.76
CA LEU A 11 -5.66 -19.98 -9.94
C LEU A 11 -5.03 -19.45 -11.22
N TYR A 12 -4.57 -20.33 -12.10
CA TYR A 12 -4.28 -19.99 -13.51
C TYR A 12 -5.34 -20.61 -14.41
N TYR A 13 -6.08 -19.78 -15.14
CA TYR A 13 -7.05 -20.22 -16.12
C TYR A 13 -6.67 -19.74 -17.53
N ASN A 14 -6.61 -20.68 -18.47
CA ASN A 14 -6.38 -20.41 -19.88
C ASN A 14 -7.33 -21.24 -20.73
N GLY A 15 -8.51 -20.68 -20.98
CA GLY A 15 -9.54 -21.30 -21.82
C GLY A 15 -9.03 -21.53 -23.24
N TYR A 16 -9.27 -22.74 -23.75
CA TYR A 16 -8.97 -23.03 -25.16
C TYR A 16 -9.93 -22.23 -26.06
N SER A 17 -9.40 -21.50 -27.04
CA SER A 17 -10.14 -20.52 -27.85
C SER A 17 -11.08 -21.12 -28.92
N SER A 18 -11.51 -22.37 -28.76
CA SER A 18 -12.57 -22.97 -29.57
C SER A 18 -13.90 -22.98 -28.81
N SER A 19 -15.01 -23.04 -29.54
CA SER A 19 -16.38 -23.09 -29.02
C SER A 19 -16.72 -24.31 -28.15
N SER A 20 -15.72 -25.09 -27.71
CA SER A 20 -15.85 -26.29 -26.89
C SER A 20 -15.51 -26.07 -25.41
N SER A 21 -14.88 -24.94 -25.04
CA SER A 21 -14.71 -24.56 -23.63
C SER A 21 -15.98 -23.85 -23.18
N THR A 22 -16.85 -24.54 -22.44
CA THR A 22 -18.11 -23.98 -21.92
C THR A 22 -18.42 -24.54 -20.54
N GLY A 23 -19.06 -23.74 -19.69
CA GLY A 23 -19.62 -24.22 -18.42
C GLY A 23 -18.66 -24.24 -17.23
N ASN A 24 -17.54 -23.51 -17.29
CA ASN A 24 -16.63 -23.43 -16.14
C ASN A 24 -17.15 -22.42 -15.12
N GLU A 25 -17.31 -22.87 -13.88
CA GLU A 25 -17.81 -22.08 -12.76
C GLU A 25 -16.82 -22.13 -11.59
N PHE A 26 -16.46 -20.96 -11.07
CA PHE A 26 -15.57 -20.79 -9.93
C PHE A 26 -16.35 -20.07 -8.85
N ILE A 27 -16.98 -20.83 -7.94
CA ILE A 27 -17.87 -20.29 -6.92
C ILE A 27 -17.46 -20.79 -5.53
N ASN A 28 -17.52 -19.93 -4.51
CA ASN A 28 -17.16 -20.24 -3.11
C ASN A 28 -15.72 -20.75 -2.93
N ASN A 29 -14.77 -20.29 -3.75
CA ASN A 29 -13.36 -20.66 -3.61
C ASN A 29 -12.60 -19.63 -2.81
N ILE A 30 -11.60 -20.08 -2.05
CA ILE A 30 -10.55 -19.21 -1.51
C ILE A 30 -9.31 -19.38 -2.39
N PHE A 31 -8.86 -18.31 -3.02
CA PHE A 31 -7.64 -18.22 -3.82
C PHE A 31 -6.60 -17.39 -3.07
N LYS A 32 -5.78 -18.03 -2.23
CA LYS A 32 -4.70 -17.37 -1.47
C LYS A 32 -3.34 -17.51 -2.13
N ALA A 33 -2.58 -16.42 -2.21
CA ALA A 33 -1.16 -16.45 -2.59
C ALA A 33 -0.27 -15.67 -1.60
N ASN A 34 0.93 -16.19 -1.28
CA ASN A 34 1.89 -15.54 -0.36
C ASN A 34 2.88 -14.61 -1.08
N GLY A 35 2.46 -13.97 -2.17
CA GLY A 35 3.29 -13.05 -2.97
C GLY A 35 3.02 -13.11 -4.48
N GLY A 36 2.41 -14.20 -4.97
CA GLY A 36 1.90 -14.32 -6.33
C GLY A 36 0.51 -13.68 -6.51
N LEU A 37 -0.17 -14.02 -7.61
CA LEU A 37 -1.54 -13.55 -7.87
C LEU A 37 -2.55 -14.46 -7.15
N SER A 38 -3.68 -13.93 -6.69
CA SER A 38 -4.81 -14.79 -6.30
C SER A 38 -5.36 -15.52 -7.54
N VAL A 39 -5.64 -14.78 -8.60
CA VAL A 39 -6.24 -15.29 -9.84
C VAL A 39 -5.52 -14.71 -11.06
N HIS A 40 -5.26 -15.55 -12.06
CA HIS A 40 -4.81 -15.16 -13.39
C HIS A 40 -5.67 -15.85 -14.44
N VAL A 41 -6.52 -15.07 -15.11
CA VAL A 41 -7.32 -15.51 -16.25
C VAL A 41 -6.64 -15.01 -17.53
N ALA A 42 -5.79 -15.84 -18.14
CA ALA A 42 -5.08 -15.49 -19.38
C ALA A 42 -6.02 -15.48 -20.59
N ASN A 43 -7.01 -16.38 -20.62
CA ASN A 43 -8.07 -16.42 -21.62
C ASN A 43 -9.36 -16.88 -20.94
N SER A 44 -10.39 -16.04 -20.96
CA SER A 44 -11.67 -16.28 -20.27
C SER A 44 -12.63 -17.21 -21.03
N SER A 45 -12.25 -17.73 -22.20
CA SER A 45 -13.10 -18.63 -23.00
C SER A 45 -13.62 -19.80 -22.17
N GLY A 46 -14.94 -19.86 -21.97
CA GLY A 46 -15.62 -20.92 -21.21
C GLY A 46 -15.85 -20.64 -19.74
N VAL A 47 -15.33 -19.55 -19.18
CA VAL A 47 -15.74 -19.05 -17.86
C VAL A 47 -17.18 -18.54 -17.99
N VAL A 48 -18.10 -19.18 -17.26
CA VAL A 48 -19.51 -18.78 -17.21
C VAL A 48 -19.76 -17.97 -15.94
N THR A 49 -19.26 -18.46 -14.81
CA THR A 49 -19.46 -17.82 -13.51
C THR A 49 -18.14 -17.79 -12.75
N MET A 50 -17.82 -16.65 -12.17
CA MET A 50 -16.79 -16.50 -11.15
C MET A 50 -17.36 -15.51 -10.14
N ASP A 51 -17.79 -16.00 -8.98
CA ASP A 51 -18.45 -15.18 -7.96
C ASP A 51 -18.40 -15.82 -6.58
N TYR A 52 -18.63 -15.05 -5.51
CA TYR A 52 -18.55 -15.50 -4.12
C TYR A 52 -17.21 -16.16 -3.77
N ASN A 53 -16.12 -15.74 -4.39
CA ASN A 53 -14.77 -16.20 -4.09
C ASN A 53 -14.09 -15.26 -3.10
N ASP A 54 -13.01 -15.72 -2.48
CA ASP A 54 -12.07 -14.88 -1.74
C ASP A 54 -10.76 -14.80 -2.55
N LEU A 55 -10.40 -13.58 -2.95
CA LEU A 55 -9.22 -13.28 -3.76
C LEU A 55 -8.21 -12.58 -2.87
N PHE A 56 -7.37 -13.35 -2.19
CA PHE A 56 -6.42 -12.83 -1.21
C PHE A 56 -4.97 -13.05 -1.65
N THR A 57 -4.16 -11.99 -1.58
CA THR A 57 -2.72 -12.11 -1.75
C THR A 57 -1.97 -11.08 -0.90
N SER A 58 -0.79 -11.47 -0.43
CA SER A 58 0.20 -10.52 0.10
C SER A 58 1.10 -9.93 -0.99
N GLY A 59 0.90 -10.35 -2.25
CA GLY A 59 1.63 -9.90 -3.44
C GLY A 59 1.15 -8.58 -4.01
N SER A 60 1.92 -8.03 -4.94
CA SER A 60 1.77 -6.68 -5.53
C SER A 60 0.59 -6.46 -6.46
N VAL A 61 -0.04 -7.56 -6.89
CA VAL A 61 -1.16 -7.56 -7.83
C VAL A 61 -2.12 -8.63 -7.32
N THR A 62 -3.36 -8.22 -7.06
CA THR A 62 -4.41 -9.13 -6.57
C THR A 62 -4.75 -10.17 -7.63
N ALA A 63 -5.02 -9.74 -8.87
CA ALA A 63 -5.39 -10.65 -9.96
C ALA A 63 -5.05 -10.08 -11.34
N VAL A 64 -5.10 -10.92 -12.38
CA VAL A 64 -4.84 -10.54 -13.79
C VAL A 64 -5.93 -11.06 -14.71
N TRP A 65 -6.47 -10.17 -15.55
CA TRP A 65 -7.44 -10.51 -16.61
C TRP A 65 -6.84 -10.21 -17.99
N GLY A 66 -6.59 -11.26 -18.77
CA GLY A 66 -5.84 -11.18 -20.03
C GLY A 66 -4.42 -10.70 -19.79
N ASN A 67 -4.16 -9.43 -20.13
CA ASN A 67 -2.86 -8.77 -19.92
C ASN A 67 -2.98 -7.53 -19.01
N THR A 68 -4.07 -7.43 -18.24
CA THR A 68 -4.35 -6.27 -17.38
C THR A 68 -4.33 -6.69 -15.92
N ASP A 69 -3.48 -6.01 -15.16
CA ASP A 69 -3.33 -6.21 -13.72
C ASP A 69 -4.44 -5.49 -12.95
N ALA A 70 -5.01 -6.17 -11.96
CA ALA A 70 -5.86 -5.61 -10.92
C ALA A 70 -5.12 -5.66 -9.59
N GLY A 71 -4.81 -4.49 -9.03
CA GLY A 71 -4.12 -4.41 -7.73
C GLY A 71 -5.01 -4.78 -6.55
N ASP A 72 -6.33 -4.63 -6.66
CA ASP A 72 -7.33 -4.87 -5.60
C ASP A 72 -8.57 -5.55 -6.20
N LEU A 73 -9.51 -5.89 -5.32
CA LEU A 73 -10.76 -6.53 -5.70
C LEU A 73 -11.67 -5.63 -6.55
N LEU A 74 -11.71 -4.32 -6.30
CA LEU A 74 -12.57 -3.40 -7.05
C LEU A 74 -12.09 -3.25 -8.50
N ALA A 75 -10.78 -3.11 -8.69
CA ALA A 75 -10.12 -3.13 -9.98
C ALA A 75 -10.39 -4.46 -10.69
N TRP A 76 -10.30 -5.59 -9.98
CA TRP A 76 -10.60 -6.91 -10.52
C TRP A 76 -12.05 -7.04 -11.02
N GLN A 77 -13.02 -6.65 -10.20
CA GLN A 77 -14.43 -6.63 -10.55
C GLN A 77 -14.69 -5.75 -11.78
N THR A 78 -14.03 -4.60 -11.85
CA THR A 78 -14.15 -3.66 -12.97
C THR A 78 -13.59 -4.24 -14.27
N ILE A 79 -12.40 -4.85 -14.25
CA ILE A 79 -11.75 -5.35 -15.48
C ILE A 79 -12.33 -6.69 -15.96
N SER A 80 -12.76 -7.56 -15.03
CA SER A 80 -13.26 -8.90 -15.36
C SER A 80 -14.76 -8.91 -15.65
N GLY A 81 -15.53 -8.01 -15.03
CA GLY A 81 -17.00 -8.06 -15.01
C GLY A 81 -17.58 -9.21 -14.18
N HIS A 82 -16.75 -9.86 -13.35
CA HIS A 82 -17.09 -10.99 -12.49
C HIS A 82 -16.89 -10.66 -11.00
N ASP A 83 -17.12 -11.64 -10.13
CA ASP A 83 -16.78 -11.58 -8.70
C ASP A 83 -17.48 -10.45 -7.93
N ALA A 84 -18.71 -10.11 -8.32
CA ALA A 84 -19.49 -9.02 -7.73
C ALA A 84 -19.76 -9.19 -6.23
N ASN A 85 -19.84 -10.43 -5.73
CA ASN A 85 -20.05 -10.78 -4.33
C ASN A 85 -18.79 -11.38 -3.67
N SER A 86 -17.67 -11.38 -4.38
CA SER A 86 -16.41 -11.89 -3.85
C SER A 86 -15.80 -10.94 -2.83
N LEU A 87 -14.85 -11.47 -2.06
CA LEU A 87 -14.19 -10.80 -0.96
C LEU A 87 -12.67 -10.85 -1.13
N SER A 88 -11.96 -10.08 -0.32
CA SER A 88 -10.51 -10.13 -0.21
C SER A 88 -10.12 -9.96 1.25
N PHE A 89 -10.05 -11.07 1.97
CA PHE A 89 -9.65 -11.12 3.38
C PHE A 89 -8.64 -12.24 3.59
N ASP A 90 -7.74 -12.10 4.57
CA ASP A 90 -6.90 -13.24 4.94
C ASP A 90 -7.82 -14.38 5.42
N PRO A 91 -7.78 -15.58 4.79
CA PRO A 91 -8.61 -16.70 5.23
C PRO A 91 -8.23 -17.25 6.60
N GLN A 92 -7.08 -16.83 7.15
CA GLN A 92 -6.55 -17.27 8.45
C GLN A 92 -6.50 -18.81 8.53
N TYR A 93 -5.87 -19.40 7.54
CA TYR A 93 -5.61 -20.84 7.55
C TYR A 93 -4.76 -21.23 8.75
N VAL A 94 -5.02 -22.42 9.30
CA VAL A 94 -4.24 -22.98 10.42
C VAL A 94 -2.75 -23.08 10.07
N SER A 95 -2.42 -23.46 8.83
CA SER A 95 -1.06 -23.43 8.29
C SER A 95 -1.05 -23.44 6.76
N ASP A 96 0.12 -23.37 6.12
CA ASP A 96 0.24 -23.50 4.66
C ASP A 96 -0.20 -24.89 4.13
N THR A 97 -0.30 -25.89 4.99
CA THR A 97 -0.71 -27.27 4.64
C THR A 97 -2.09 -27.64 5.19
N ASP A 98 -2.55 -26.97 6.23
CA ASP A 98 -3.89 -27.14 6.81
C ASP A 98 -4.73 -25.92 6.44
N LEU A 99 -5.49 -26.07 5.37
CA LEU A 99 -6.30 -25.01 4.76
C LEU A 99 -7.69 -24.88 5.39
N THR A 100 -7.83 -25.27 6.66
CA THR A 100 -9.02 -24.97 7.46
C THR A 100 -9.04 -23.46 7.74
N ALA A 101 -9.99 -22.75 7.12
CA ALA A 101 -10.16 -21.31 7.29
C ALA A 101 -10.84 -20.99 8.62
N SER A 102 -10.54 -19.80 9.15
CA SER A 102 -11.15 -19.31 10.40
C SER A 102 -11.58 -17.84 10.34
N SER A 103 -11.36 -17.17 9.21
CA SER A 103 -11.74 -15.77 9.01
C SER A 103 -13.23 -15.53 9.20
N ALA A 104 -13.59 -14.58 10.06
CA ALA A 104 -14.98 -14.18 10.28
C ALA A 104 -15.64 -13.59 9.03
N ALA A 105 -14.87 -12.92 8.17
CA ALA A 105 -15.36 -12.32 6.95
C ALA A 105 -15.84 -13.35 5.91
N LEU A 106 -15.26 -14.55 5.95
CA LEU A 106 -15.57 -15.63 5.00
C LEU A 106 -16.63 -16.61 5.53
N ALA A 107 -16.96 -16.52 6.83
CA ALA A 107 -18.00 -17.33 7.44
C ALA A 107 -19.39 -16.86 7.00
N ASN A 108 -20.22 -17.79 6.52
CA ASN A 108 -21.56 -17.48 6.00
C ASN A 108 -21.57 -16.38 4.91
N ALA A 109 -20.51 -16.29 4.09
CA ALA A 109 -20.37 -15.30 3.03
C ALA A 109 -20.56 -15.88 1.62
N GLY A 110 -20.70 -17.21 1.49
CA GLY A 110 -20.87 -17.90 0.22
C GLY A 110 -22.32 -18.02 -0.23
N THR A 111 -22.50 -18.69 -1.37
CA THR A 111 -23.82 -18.99 -1.96
C THR A 111 -24.12 -20.49 -1.97
N PRO A 112 -25.33 -20.95 -1.65
CA PRO A 112 -25.63 -22.39 -1.64
C PRO A 112 -25.56 -23.00 -3.05
N LEU A 113 -24.87 -24.13 -3.19
CA LEU A 113 -24.75 -24.87 -4.45
C LEU A 113 -25.47 -26.22 -4.34
N SER A 114 -26.42 -26.50 -5.23
CA SER A 114 -27.20 -27.75 -5.20
C SER A 114 -26.36 -29.02 -5.33
N ALA A 115 -25.19 -28.91 -5.99
CA ALA A 115 -24.25 -30.01 -6.16
C ALA A 115 -23.32 -30.23 -4.95
N VAL A 116 -23.24 -29.27 -4.02
CA VAL A 116 -22.31 -29.29 -2.88
C VAL A 116 -23.10 -29.13 -1.59
N THR A 117 -23.68 -30.23 -1.10
CA THR A 117 -24.52 -30.25 0.10
C THR A 117 -23.74 -30.48 1.39
N THR A 118 -22.49 -30.95 1.30
CA THR A 118 -21.56 -31.12 2.42
C THR A 118 -20.21 -30.52 2.08
N ASP A 119 -19.45 -30.14 3.09
CA ASP A 119 -18.08 -29.65 2.96
C ASP A 119 -17.06 -30.81 2.80
N ILE A 120 -15.77 -30.50 2.77
CA ILE A 120 -14.70 -31.49 2.58
C ILE A 120 -14.54 -32.48 3.75
N ASN A 121 -15.00 -32.12 4.95
CA ASN A 121 -14.96 -32.96 6.14
C ASN A 121 -16.25 -33.78 6.33
N GLY A 122 -17.27 -33.53 5.50
CA GLY A 122 -18.57 -34.19 5.54
C GLY A 122 -19.64 -33.43 6.32
N ASP A 123 -19.35 -32.21 6.78
CA ASP A 123 -20.31 -31.38 7.49
C ASP A 123 -21.33 -30.76 6.52
N PRO A 124 -22.63 -30.72 6.85
CA PRO A 124 -23.64 -30.12 5.99
C PRO A 124 -23.35 -28.63 5.73
N ARG A 125 -23.49 -28.20 4.47
CA ARG A 125 -23.43 -26.77 4.12
C ARG A 125 -24.67 -26.04 4.63
N LYS A 126 -24.47 -24.84 5.19
CA LYS A 126 -25.56 -23.97 5.64
C LYS A 126 -26.30 -23.35 4.45
N VAL A 127 -27.43 -22.70 4.73
CA VAL A 127 -28.20 -21.92 3.74
C VAL A 127 -27.37 -20.80 3.12
N THR A 128 -26.48 -20.21 3.92
CA THR A 128 -25.42 -19.29 3.48
C THR A 128 -24.11 -19.92 3.92
N PRO A 129 -23.43 -20.70 3.05
CA PRO A 129 -22.23 -21.45 3.43
C PRO A 129 -21.03 -20.52 3.67
N SER A 130 -20.00 -21.03 4.34
CA SER A 130 -18.69 -20.37 4.34
C SER A 130 -18.03 -20.44 2.95
N ILE A 131 -17.36 -19.36 2.53
CA ILE A 131 -16.48 -19.39 1.35
C ILE A 131 -15.29 -20.33 1.66
N GLY A 132 -14.95 -21.21 0.72
CA GLY A 132 -13.87 -22.19 0.89
C GLY A 132 -14.34 -23.63 1.03
N ALA A 133 -13.41 -24.54 1.33
CA ALA A 133 -13.66 -25.98 1.37
C ALA A 133 -14.34 -26.48 2.65
N ASN A 134 -14.20 -25.73 3.76
CA ASN A 134 -14.72 -26.09 5.07
C ASN A 134 -15.92 -25.22 5.44
N GLU A 135 -16.90 -25.81 6.09
CA GLU A 135 -18.00 -25.09 6.74
C GLU A 135 -17.61 -24.83 8.21
N TYR A 136 -17.80 -23.59 8.67
CA TYR A 136 -17.45 -23.23 10.05
C TYR A 136 -18.31 -22.08 10.56
N ASP A 137 -18.35 -21.93 11.88
CA ASP A 137 -18.92 -20.77 12.57
C ASP A 137 -17.81 -19.83 13.01
N ALA A 138 -18.07 -18.54 12.88
CA ALA A 138 -17.23 -17.48 13.44
C ALA A 138 -18.11 -16.43 14.09
N SER A 139 -17.55 -15.65 15.01
CA SER A 139 -18.20 -14.42 15.47
C SER A 139 -18.44 -13.50 14.28
N ALA A 140 -19.52 -12.73 14.31
CA ALA A 140 -19.80 -11.76 13.26
C ALA A 140 -18.59 -10.82 13.05
N LEU A 141 -18.24 -10.58 11.78
CA LEU A 141 -17.25 -9.58 11.42
C LEU A 141 -17.71 -8.21 11.94
N VAL A 142 -16.79 -7.48 12.58
CA VAL A 142 -17.03 -6.10 13.01
C VAL A 142 -16.00 -5.21 12.30
N PRO A 143 -16.32 -4.71 11.09
CA PRO A 143 -15.40 -3.83 10.36
C PRO A 143 -15.07 -2.57 11.15
N MET A 144 -13.83 -2.11 11.03
CA MET A 144 -13.34 -0.95 11.76
C MET A 144 -13.94 0.34 11.22
N SER A 145 -14.30 1.25 12.11
CA SER A 145 -14.79 2.59 11.76
C SER A 145 -14.68 3.58 12.93
N GLY A 146 -14.53 4.86 12.59
CA GLY A 146 -14.44 5.96 13.54
C GLY A 146 -13.06 6.07 14.19
N VAL A 147 -13.03 6.65 15.39
CA VAL A 147 -11.79 7.00 16.08
C VAL A 147 -11.32 5.87 17.00
N TYR A 148 -10.03 5.58 16.94
CA TYR A 148 -9.29 4.68 17.82
C TYR A 148 -8.07 5.42 18.36
N THR A 149 -7.52 4.94 19.46
CA THR A 149 -6.27 5.47 20.02
C THR A 149 -5.12 4.49 19.80
N ILE A 150 -3.93 5.02 19.60
CA ILE A 150 -2.69 4.24 19.72
C ILE A 150 -1.92 4.80 20.92
N ASN A 151 -1.86 4.02 21.99
CA ASN A 151 -1.14 4.38 23.20
C ASN A 151 -0.60 3.11 23.84
N ALA A 152 0.73 3.02 23.95
CA ALA A 152 1.42 1.85 24.51
C ALA A 152 1.00 1.56 25.97
N SER A 153 0.54 2.56 26.71
CA SER A 153 0.00 2.42 28.08
C SER A 153 -1.53 2.50 28.15
N GLY A 154 -2.19 2.65 27.00
CA GLY A 154 -3.64 2.75 26.90
C GLY A 154 -4.33 1.41 27.17
N ILE A 155 -5.60 1.48 27.57
CA ILE A 155 -6.46 0.33 27.82
C ILE A 155 -7.82 0.54 27.12
N GLY A 156 -8.56 -0.55 26.93
CA GLY A 156 -9.90 -0.53 26.35
C GLY A 156 -9.94 -1.05 24.91
N GLU A 157 -11.15 -1.36 24.44
CA GLU A 157 -11.40 -2.07 23.17
C GLU A 157 -11.11 -1.21 21.92
N ARG A 158 -10.98 0.11 22.08
CA ARG A 158 -10.63 1.05 21.01
C ARG A 158 -9.20 1.60 21.12
N ASN A 159 -8.35 0.96 21.93
CA ASN A 159 -6.93 1.30 22.03
C ASN A 159 -6.05 0.18 21.49
N PHE A 160 -5.14 0.53 20.59
CA PHE A 160 -4.01 -0.32 20.22
C PHE A 160 -2.77 0.11 20.99
N THR A 161 -1.92 -0.85 21.36
CA THR A 161 -0.66 -0.58 22.06
C THR A 161 0.50 -0.32 21.10
N THR A 162 0.35 -0.70 19.83
CA THR A 162 1.34 -0.54 18.76
C THR A 162 0.66 -0.13 17.46
N ILE A 163 1.43 0.51 16.57
CA ILE A 163 0.94 0.89 15.24
C ILE A 163 0.74 -0.36 14.39
N GLN A 164 1.68 -1.32 14.43
CA GLN A 164 1.50 -2.57 13.69
C GLN A 164 0.26 -3.34 14.17
N GLY A 165 -0.06 -3.33 15.46
CA GLY A 165 -1.27 -3.99 15.98
C GLY A 165 -2.57 -3.35 15.47
N ALA A 166 -2.57 -2.03 15.25
CA ALA A 166 -3.69 -1.34 14.60
C ALA A 166 -3.83 -1.75 13.12
N VAL A 167 -2.71 -1.90 12.40
CA VAL A 167 -2.68 -2.39 11.02
C VAL A 167 -3.18 -3.84 10.94
N ASP A 168 -2.70 -4.71 11.82
CA ASP A 168 -3.10 -6.13 11.86
C ASP A 168 -4.61 -6.26 12.10
N ALA A 169 -5.19 -5.39 12.95
CA ALA A 169 -6.63 -5.36 13.19
C ALA A 169 -7.43 -4.90 11.96
N MET A 170 -6.91 -3.94 11.19
CA MET A 170 -7.53 -3.51 9.94
C MET A 170 -7.44 -4.58 8.86
N VAL A 171 -6.31 -5.28 8.74
CA VAL A 171 -6.17 -6.41 7.81
C VAL A 171 -7.16 -7.52 8.15
N LEU A 172 -7.36 -7.78 9.43
CA LEU A 172 -8.27 -8.82 9.91
C LEU A 172 -9.75 -8.45 9.70
N ASN A 173 -10.13 -7.22 10.05
CA ASN A 173 -11.54 -6.84 10.13
C ASN A 173 -12.04 -6.03 8.93
N GLY A 174 -11.14 -5.48 8.12
CA GLY A 174 -11.46 -4.51 7.08
C GLY A 174 -12.03 -3.20 7.66
N LEU A 175 -12.46 -2.33 6.76
CA LEU A 175 -13.06 -1.04 7.07
C LEU A 175 -14.56 -1.05 6.77
N GLY A 176 -15.36 -0.61 7.73
CA GLY A 176 -16.79 -0.31 7.56
C GLY A 176 -17.08 1.17 7.37
N GLY A 177 -16.04 2.01 7.44
CA GLY A 177 -16.09 3.46 7.35
C GLY A 177 -14.68 4.04 7.51
N SER A 178 -14.53 5.35 7.39
CA SER A 178 -13.25 6.03 7.66
C SER A 178 -12.74 5.70 9.08
N VAL A 179 -11.45 5.45 9.20
CA VAL A 179 -10.78 5.16 10.48
C VAL A 179 -9.73 6.23 10.77
N VAL A 180 -9.72 6.70 12.02
CA VAL A 180 -8.72 7.65 12.53
C VAL A 180 -8.04 7.05 13.75
N PHE A 181 -6.71 7.01 13.73
CA PHE A 181 -5.87 6.65 14.87
C PHE A 181 -5.26 7.91 15.47
N GLU A 182 -5.76 8.33 16.63
CA GLU A 182 -5.16 9.36 17.46
C GLU A 182 -4.02 8.74 18.28
N ILE A 183 -2.78 9.02 17.86
CA ILE A 183 -1.57 8.47 18.47
C ILE A 183 -1.17 9.35 19.66
N ALA A 184 -1.11 8.76 20.85
CA ALA A 184 -0.67 9.45 22.05
C ALA A 184 0.83 9.78 21.97
N ALA A 185 1.23 10.88 22.61
CA ALA A 185 2.62 11.31 22.65
C ALA A 185 3.55 10.19 23.15
N GLY A 186 4.64 9.96 22.43
CA GLY A 186 5.58 8.89 22.73
C GLY A 186 6.54 8.58 21.59
N THR A 187 7.49 7.70 21.89
CA THR A 187 8.42 7.13 20.91
C THR A 187 8.06 5.68 20.65
N TYR A 188 7.71 5.37 19.41
CA TYR A 188 7.28 4.07 18.91
C TYR A 188 8.42 3.46 18.11
N ALA A 189 9.15 2.52 18.72
CA ALA A 189 10.27 1.82 18.08
C ALA A 189 9.75 0.66 17.20
N GLU A 190 9.10 1.00 16.10
CA GLU A 190 8.37 0.06 15.24
C GLU A 190 8.83 0.16 13.78
N GLN A 191 8.85 -0.99 13.11
CA GLN A 191 8.90 -1.07 11.66
C GLN A 191 7.53 -1.51 11.18
N VAL A 192 6.83 -0.63 10.45
CA VAL A 192 5.41 -0.78 10.13
C VAL A 192 5.23 -1.11 8.66
N LEU A 193 4.53 -2.21 8.36
CA LEU A 193 4.11 -2.57 7.01
C LEU A 193 2.60 -2.40 6.90
N ILE A 194 2.17 -1.49 6.02
CA ILE A 194 0.75 -1.26 5.74
C ILE A 194 0.44 -1.85 4.36
N PRO A 195 -0.34 -2.95 4.29
CA PRO A 195 -0.78 -3.53 3.04
C PRO A 195 -2.01 -2.79 2.48
N ASP A 196 -2.64 -3.36 1.46
CA ASP A 196 -4.02 -3.02 1.10
C ASP A 196 -4.98 -3.39 2.24
N ILE A 197 -6.01 -2.57 2.47
CA ILE A 197 -6.99 -2.79 3.54
C ILE A 197 -8.37 -2.93 2.92
N SER A 198 -8.99 -4.09 3.11
CA SER A 198 -10.34 -4.38 2.61
C SER A 198 -11.36 -3.34 3.08
N GLY A 199 -12.16 -2.81 2.16
CA GLY A 199 -13.13 -1.75 2.44
C GLY A 199 -12.59 -0.32 2.35
N GLY A 200 -11.29 -0.14 2.05
CA GLY A 200 -10.67 1.15 1.75
C GLY A 200 -11.25 1.81 0.49
N SER A 201 -11.39 3.13 0.54
CA SER A 201 -11.82 3.97 -0.58
C SER A 201 -11.52 5.44 -0.31
N ASP A 202 -11.80 6.30 -1.30
CA ASP A 202 -11.70 7.76 -1.19
C ASP A 202 -12.60 8.36 -0.09
N VAL A 203 -13.62 7.61 0.37
CA VAL A 203 -14.47 7.95 1.53
C VAL A 203 -14.02 7.23 2.80
N ASN A 204 -13.61 5.95 2.69
CA ASN A 204 -13.18 5.12 3.82
C ASN A 204 -11.66 5.14 3.97
N THR A 205 -11.10 6.32 4.22
CA THR A 205 -9.65 6.49 4.41
C THR A 205 -9.18 5.99 5.77
N VAL A 206 -7.89 5.67 5.88
CA VAL A 206 -7.20 5.44 7.15
C VAL A 206 -6.28 6.61 7.48
N THR A 207 -6.50 7.25 8.63
CA THR A 207 -5.68 8.35 9.11
C THR A 207 -4.86 7.92 10.32
N PHE A 208 -3.55 8.16 10.30
CA PHE A 208 -2.68 8.14 11.48
C PHE A 208 -2.29 9.57 11.82
N GLU A 209 -2.61 10.03 13.03
CA GLU A 209 -2.32 11.39 13.45
C GLU A 209 -1.91 11.54 14.91
N SER A 210 -1.09 12.54 15.22
CA SER A 210 -0.78 12.89 16.61
C SER A 210 -2.04 13.40 17.32
N ALA A 211 -2.35 12.81 18.48
CA ALA A 211 -3.49 13.21 19.31
C ALA A 211 -3.38 14.66 19.83
N THR A 212 -2.16 15.22 19.86
CA THR A 212 -1.93 16.62 20.27
C THR A 212 -1.91 17.59 19.09
N GLY A 213 -1.90 17.07 17.86
CA GLY A 213 -1.71 17.85 16.64
C GLY A 213 -0.28 18.32 16.40
N LEU A 214 0.69 17.91 17.24
CA LEU A 214 2.10 18.24 17.08
C LEU A 214 2.89 17.03 16.61
N ALA A 215 3.64 17.18 15.52
CA ALA A 215 4.48 16.11 14.97
C ALA A 215 5.51 15.60 15.96
N SER A 216 6.21 16.53 16.63
CA SER A 216 7.27 16.23 17.60
C SER A 216 6.83 15.38 18.79
N ASP A 217 5.54 15.30 19.08
CA ASP A 217 5.02 14.52 20.21
C ASP A 217 4.96 13.02 19.89
N VAL A 218 4.89 12.63 18.62
CA VAL A 218 4.79 11.23 18.18
C VAL A 218 5.95 10.90 17.26
N VAL A 219 6.92 10.14 17.78
CA VAL A 219 8.12 9.72 17.03
C VAL A 219 8.02 8.23 16.71
N ILE A 220 7.82 7.90 15.45
CA ILE A 220 7.88 6.52 14.94
C ILE A 220 9.30 6.29 14.42
N GLN A 221 10.03 5.34 14.97
CA GLN A 221 11.44 5.16 14.64
C GLN A 221 11.87 3.71 14.46
N TYR A 222 12.81 3.50 13.54
CA TYR A 222 13.43 2.19 13.34
C TYR A 222 14.86 2.29 12.82
N SER A 223 15.67 1.27 13.10
CA SER A 223 17.06 1.17 12.62
C SER A 223 17.20 0.01 11.64
N ALA A 224 16.96 0.27 10.36
CA ALA A 224 17.09 -0.74 9.31
C ALA A 224 18.55 -1.18 9.11
N THR A 225 18.74 -2.46 8.77
CA THR A 225 20.07 -3.09 8.63
C THR A 225 20.31 -3.75 7.28
N SER A 226 19.30 -3.81 6.41
CA SER A 226 19.36 -4.44 5.09
C SER A 226 18.61 -3.62 4.04
N THR A 227 18.88 -3.86 2.75
CA THR A 227 18.12 -3.25 1.64
C THR A 227 16.66 -3.72 1.61
N ALA A 228 16.40 -4.99 1.95
CA ALA A 228 15.05 -5.59 1.89
C ALA A 228 14.10 -4.96 2.92
N ASP A 229 14.64 -4.56 4.07
CA ASP A 229 13.91 -3.98 5.19
C ASP A 229 14.28 -2.51 5.43
N ASN A 230 14.68 -1.80 4.37
CA ASN A 230 15.07 -0.39 4.46
C ASN A 230 13.83 0.52 4.50
N TYR A 231 13.19 0.61 5.67
CA TYR A 231 12.06 1.51 5.94
C TYR A 231 11.77 1.62 7.43
N VAL A 232 11.13 2.72 7.85
CA VAL A 232 10.39 2.79 9.11
C VAL A 232 8.92 2.43 8.85
N ILE A 233 8.29 3.09 7.87
CA ILE A 233 6.96 2.75 7.36
C ILE A 233 7.07 2.33 5.89
N ARG A 234 6.51 1.17 5.56
CA ARG A 234 6.36 0.70 4.17
C ARG A 234 4.89 0.56 3.80
N LEU A 235 4.51 1.23 2.73
CA LEU A 235 3.22 1.09 2.07
C LEU A 235 3.35 0.05 0.94
N SER A 236 2.54 -0.99 0.94
CA SER A 236 2.59 -2.07 -0.06
C SER A 236 1.20 -2.42 -0.56
N ASN A 237 0.83 -1.98 -1.77
CA ASN A 237 -0.56 -1.97 -2.27
C ASN A 237 -1.50 -1.07 -1.47
N ALA A 238 -0.98 -0.22 -0.60
CA ALA A 238 -1.81 0.65 0.21
C ALA A 238 -2.44 1.74 -0.66
N SER A 239 -3.73 1.97 -0.47
CA SER A 239 -4.44 3.14 -0.96
C SER A 239 -5.16 3.86 0.18
N ASP A 240 -5.58 5.10 -0.06
CA ASP A 240 -6.48 5.84 0.83
C ASP A 240 -5.92 6.09 2.24
N MET A 241 -4.62 6.39 2.28
CA MET A 241 -3.85 6.59 3.51
C MET A 241 -3.59 8.07 3.77
N ILE A 242 -3.70 8.46 5.04
CA ILE A 242 -3.39 9.80 5.52
C ILE A 242 -2.41 9.71 6.70
N PHE A 243 -1.28 10.40 6.59
CA PHE A 243 -0.37 10.63 7.71
C PHE A 243 -0.34 12.12 8.05
N ARG A 244 -0.67 12.46 9.31
CA ARG A 244 -0.82 13.85 9.73
C ARG A 244 -0.09 14.14 11.03
N ASN A 245 0.75 15.16 11.04
CA ASN A 245 1.42 15.65 12.25
C ASN A 245 2.15 14.52 13.00
N LEU A 246 3.07 13.81 12.33
CA LEU A 246 3.88 12.74 12.92
C LEU A 246 5.37 12.96 12.62
N THR A 247 6.25 12.58 13.54
CA THR A 247 7.69 12.43 13.26
C THR A 247 7.99 10.98 12.88
N ILE A 248 8.58 10.76 11.70
CA ILE A 248 9.02 9.45 11.21
C ILE A 248 10.54 9.48 11.07
N GLN A 249 11.24 8.66 11.84
CA GLN A 249 12.69 8.75 12.04
C GLN A 249 13.43 7.45 11.74
N ALA A 250 14.30 7.49 10.74
CA ALA A 250 15.19 6.38 10.42
C ALA A 250 16.53 6.55 11.14
N LEU A 251 16.88 5.58 11.98
CA LEU A 251 18.09 5.60 12.82
C LEU A 251 19.30 4.94 12.15
N GLY A 252 19.08 4.15 11.10
CA GLY A 252 20.15 3.49 10.35
C GLY A 252 21.02 4.51 9.59
N THR A 253 22.29 4.18 9.35
CA THR A 253 23.25 5.05 8.62
C THR A 253 23.60 4.54 7.24
N ALA A 254 23.34 3.25 6.97
CA ALA A 254 23.46 2.63 5.66
C ALA A 254 22.11 2.50 4.94
N PHE A 255 21.05 2.30 5.74
CA PHE A 255 19.67 2.10 5.33
C PHE A 255 18.83 3.05 6.19
N SER A 256 18.33 4.14 5.61
CA SER A 256 17.77 5.25 6.38
C SER A 256 16.48 5.82 5.78
N ARG A 257 15.69 4.99 5.12
CA ARG A 257 14.38 5.37 4.60
C ARG A 257 13.37 5.49 5.74
N THR A 258 12.70 6.63 5.81
CA THR A 258 11.61 6.89 6.75
C THR A 258 10.31 6.32 6.20
N LEU A 259 9.93 6.74 4.99
CA LEU A 259 8.77 6.22 4.27
C LEU A 259 9.19 5.57 2.96
N HIS A 260 8.71 4.36 2.76
CA HIS A 260 8.94 3.58 1.54
C HIS A 260 7.60 3.14 0.94
N SER A 261 7.52 3.07 -0.39
CA SER A 261 6.41 2.37 -1.05
C SER A 261 6.90 1.34 -2.04
N THR A 262 6.15 0.25 -2.12
CA THR A 262 6.28 -0.79 -3.13
C THR A 262 4.91 -1.10 -3.70
N ASN A 263 4.88 -1.67 -4.91
CA ASN A 263 3.64 -2.14 -5.52
C ASN A 263 2.64 -1.00 -5.77
N ARG A 264 1.33 -1.20 -5.68
CA ARG A 264 0.41 -0.06 -5.86
C ARG A 264 0.53 0.94 -4.71
N LEU A 265 0.50 2.23 -5.04
CA LEU A 265 0.32 3.33 -4.09
C LEU A 265 -0.66 4.34 -4.68
N ASP A 266 -1.86 4.46 -4.12
CA ASP A 266 -2.85 5.41 -4.64
C ASP A 266 -3.48 6.24 -3.52
N ASN A 267 -3.82 7.50 -3.79
CA ASN A 267 -4.50 8.37 -2.82
C ASN A 267 -3.78 8.45 -1.45
N LEU A 268 -2.49 8.82 -1.46
CA LEU A 268 -1.70 9.09 -0.26
C LEU A 268 -1.70 10.60 0.03
N LEU A 269 -2.08 10.98 1.25
CA LEU A 269 -1.87 12.33 1.79
C LEU A 269 -0.90 12.29 2.97
N VAL A 270 0.14 13.13 2.90
CA VAL A 270 1.09 13.34 4.00
C VAL A 270 1.14 14.83 4.31
N GLU A 271 0.74 15.20 5.53
CA GLU A 271 0.64 16.60 5.92
C GLU A 271 1.18 16.91 7.32
N GLY A 272 1.94 18.01 7.44
CA GLY A 272 2.46 18.45 8.73
C GLY A 272 3.45 17.49 9.40
N CYS A 273 3.98 16.50 8.68
CA CYS A 273 4.88 15.48 9.21
C CYS A 273 6.35 15.92 9.18
N GLU A 274 7.16 15.30 10.02
CA GLU A 274 8.61 15.46 10.08
C GLU A 274 9.31 14.16 9.69
N PHE A 275 10.10 14.17 8.62
CA PHE A 275 10.85 13.03 8.13
C PHE A 275 12.33 13.19 8.47
N LEU A 276 12.82 12.39 9.42
CA LEU A 276 14.19 12.48 9.94
C LEU A 276 15.02 11.28 9.48
N SER A 277 15.90 11.50 8.52
CA SER A 277 16.89 10.52 8.08
C SER A 277 18.29 10.91 8.57
N THR A 278 19.16 9.94 8.81
CA THR A 278 20.55 10.25 9.20
C THR A 278 21.26 11.07 8.13
N ALA A 279 22.11 12.02 8.54
CA ALA A 279 22.90 12.79 7.60
C ALA A 279 23.79 11.85 6.77
N SER A 280 23.79 12.03 5.44
CA SER A 280 24.53 11.19 4.51
C SER A 280 25.69 11.95 3.87
N GLY A 281 26.77 11.24 3.57
CA GLY A 281 27.86 11.69 2.69
C GLY A 281 27.93 10.86 1.40
N ASN A 282 26.86 10.12 1.07
CA ASN A 282 26.81 9.13 0.00
C ASN A 282 25.61 9.38 -0.93
N THR A 283 25.70 8.95 -2.18
CA THR A 283 24.69 9.19 -3.23
C THR A 283 23.72 8.02 -3.46
N SER A 284 23.83 6.92 -2.71
CA SER A 284 22.89 5.78 -2.78
C SER A 284 21.52 6.17 -2.24
N ASN A 285 20.45 5.73 -2.90
CA ASN A 285 19.07 5.87 -2.42
C ASN A 285 18.71 4.92 -1.26
N ASP A 286 19.62 4.04 -0.84
CA ASP A 286 19.49 3.32 0.43
C ASP A 286 19.48 4.29 1.61
N ARG A 287 20.04 5.48 1.43
CA ARG A 287 20.02 6.57 2.41
C ARG A 287 19.02 7.68 2.06
N GLY A 288 18.09 7.40 1.15
CA GLY A 288 16.99 8.33 0.86
C GLY A 288 16.09 8.45 2.08
N ASN A 289 15.54 9.63 2.32
CA ASN A 289 14.61 9.88 3.40
C ASN A 289 13.24 9.28 3.04
N VAL A 290 12.51 9.89 2.10
CA VAL A 290 11.32 9.28 1.50
C VAL A 290 11.64 8.72 0.11
N VAL A 291 11.31 7.45 -0.12
CA VAL A 291 11.58 6.74 -1.37
C VAL A 291 10.34 5.96 -1.80
N LEU A 292 9.67 6.42 -2.85
CA LEU A 292 8.45 5.82 -3.36
C LEU A 292 8.75 5.13 -4.70
N TYR A 293 8.70 3.78 -4.69
CA TYR A 293 8.84 2.91 -5.85
C TYR A 293 7.61 2.05 -6.10
N PRO A 294 6.45 2.66 -6.37
CA PRO A 294 5.28 1.89 -6.73
C PRO A 294 5.39 1.24 -8.13
N SER A 295 4.72 0.11 -8.31
CA SER A 295 4.45 -0.49 -9.62
C SER A 295 3.38 0.29 -10.39
N SER A 296 2.47 0.96 -9.68
CA SER A 296 1.49 1.91 -10.22
C SER A 296 1.10 2.89 -9.13
N SER A 297 0.88 4.16 -9.49
CA SER A 297 0.47 5.15 -8.48
C SER A 297 -0.31 6.32 -9.04
N GLY A 298 -1.00 7.01 -8.13
CA GLY A 298 -1.75 8.22 -8.39
C GLY A 298 -2.08 8.99 -7.11
N GLN A 299 -2.39 10.28 -7.27
CA GLN A 299 -2.94 11.14 -6.20
C GLN A 299 -2.08 11.23 -4.92
N VAL A 300 -0.76 11.18 -5.07
CA VAL A 300 0.20 11.30 -3.96
C VAL A 300 0.47 12.77 -3.63
N ARG A 301 0.26 13.17 -2.38
CA ARG A 301 0.30 14.57 -1.94
C ARG A 301 1.13 14.73 -0.67
N PHE A 302 2.08 15.68 -0.71
CA PHE A 302 2.90 16.08 0.43
C PHE A 302 2.73 17.59 0.66
N THR A 303 2.15 17.98 1.78
CA THR A 303 1.90 19.40 2.12
C THR A 303 2.42 19.78 3.51
N GLY A 304 3.14 20.89 3.63
CA GLY A 304 3.55 21.43 4.93
C GLY A 304 4.46 20.50 5.76
N ASN A 305 5.21 19.60 5.12
CA ASN A 305 6.10 18.66 5.82
C ASN A 305 7.53 19.20 5.92
N SER A 306 8.30 18.67 6.86
CA SER A 306 9.76 18.88 6.93
C SER A 306 10.52 17.59 6.64
N PHE A 307 11.61 17.70 5.90
CA PHE A 307 12.50 16.60 5.53
C PHE A 307 13.93 16.97 5.93
N GLN A 308 14.52 16.20 6.84
CA GLN A 308 15.88 16.42 7.33
C GLN A 308 16.79 15.23 7.03
N GLY A 309 17.97 15.51 6.48
CA GLY A 309 19.02 14.51 6.26
C GLY A 309 18.72 13.54 5.11
N GLY A 310 19.55 12.50 5.00
CA GLY A 310 19.52 11.56 3.88
C GLY A 310 20.28 12.03 2.63
N SER A 311 20.49 11.09 1.71
CA SER A 311 21.03 11.35 0.37
C SER A 311 19.97 11.94 -0.57
N PHE A 312 18.74 11.45 -0.46
CA PHE A 312 17.56 11.98 -1.14
C PHE A 312 16.58 12.51 -0.11
N GLY A 313 15.92 13.64 -0.39
CA GLY A 313 14.82 14.13 0.44
C GLY A 313 13.55 13.36 0.14
N LEU A 314 13.01 13.56 -1.06
CA LEU A 314 11.90 12.82 -1.63
C LEU A 314 12.31 12.31 -3.00
N LEU A 315 12.29 10.99 -3.17
CA LEU A 315 12.42 10.35 -4.47
C LEU A 315 11.15 9.59 -4.78
N TYR A 316 10.46 9.96 -5.86
CA TYR A 316 9.21 9.34 -6.28
C TYR A 316 9.26 9.00 -7.76
N ARG A 317 9.24 7.68 -8.06
CA ARG A 317 9.09 7.16 -9.41
C ARG A 317 7.69 6.60 -9.58
N GLY A 318 6.88 7.19 -10.46
CA GLY A 318 5.46 6.87 -10.61
C GLY A 318 5.17 5.42 -11.03
N HIS A 319 6.17 4.76 -11.64
CA HIS A 319 6.11 3.36 -12.04
C HIS A 319 7.53 2.75 -12.09
N GLU A 320 7.83 1.76 -11.23
CA GLU A 320 9.19 1.23 -11.07
C GLU A 320 9.72 0.46 -12.29
N ASN A 321 8.88 -0.38 -12.92
CA ASN A 321 9.31 -1.34 -13.95
C ASN A 321 8.60 -1.19 -15.31
N GLY A 322 8.11 -0.01 -15.64
CA GLY A 322 7.29 0.22 -16.82
C GLY A 322 7.22 1.68 -17.22
N ASN A 323 6.31 2.00 -18.15
CA ASN A 323 6.22 3.32 -18.77
C ASN A 323 4.98 4.11 -18.34
N GLY A 324 4.23 3.65 -17.33
CA GLY A 324 3.13 4.41 -16.76
C GLY A 324 3.60 5.74 -16.16
N ARG A 325 2.74 6.76 -16.23
CA ARG A 325 2.96 8.06 -15.57
C ARG A 325 1.96 8.16 -14.43
N ALA A 326 2.43 8.51 -13.24
CA ALA A 326 1.55 8.71 -12.10
C ALA A 326 0.93 10.12 -12.16
N PRO A 327 -0.40 10.24 -12.16
CA PRO A 327 -1.07 11.54 -12.17
C PRO A 327 -1.27 12.09 -10.76
N GLY A 328 -1.48 13.41 -10.67
CA GLY A 328 -1.99 14.04 -9.45
C GLY A 328 -0.98 14.12 -8.31
N PHE A 329 0.30 14.29 -8.63
CA PHE A 329 1.32 14.55 -7.62
C PHE A 329 1.37 16.03 -7.24
N TYR A 330 1.29 16.31 -5.93
CA TYR A 330 1.43 17.66 -5.36
C TYR A 330 2.49 17.68 -4.26
N LEU A 331 3.43 18.61 -4.38
CA LEU A 331 4.43 18.92 -3.36
C LEU A 331 4.32 20.40 -3.00
N GLU A 332 3.67 20.69 -1.88
CA GLU A 332 3.33 22.06 -1.47
C GLU A 332 3.88 22.46 -0.11
N ASP A 333 4.50 23.64 -0.01
CA ASP A 333 4.89 24.28 1.26
C ASP A 333 5.76 23.38 2.16
N ASN A 334 6.56 22.50 1.58
CA ASN A 334 7.46 21.61 2.33
C ASN A 334 8.85 22.24 2.51
N GLU A 335 9.53 21.86 3.59
CA GLU A 335 10.89 22.26 3.88
C GLU A 335 11.87 21.07 3.80
N PHE A 336 12.93 21.20 3.02
CA PHE A 336 14.01 20.22 2.90
C PHE A 336 15.30 20.81 3.43
N THR A 337 15.91 20.18 4.44
CA THR A 337 17.17 20.62 5.04
C THR A 337 18.18 19.50 5.12
N GLY A 338 19.46 19.82 4.91
CA GLY A 338 20.53 18.85 5.13
C GLY A 338 20.54 17.68 4.15
N ILE A 339 19.92 17.83 2.97
CA ILE A 339 19.96 16.79 1.93
C ILE A 339 21.32 16.79 1.22
N PHE A 340 21.90 15.60 1.03
CA PHE A 340 23.26 15.48 0.46
C PHE A 340 23.32 15.46 -1.06
N PHE A 341 22.48 14.66 -1.73
CA PHE A 341 22.57 14.42 -3.17
C PHE A 341 21.42 15.08 -3.95
N LYS A 342 20.16 14.67 -3.76
CA LYS A 342 19.02 15.25 -4.49
C LYS A 342 17.82 15.51 -3.57
N ALA A 343 17.36 16.75 -3.44
CA ALA A 343 16.26 17.05 -2.52
C ALA A 343 14.93 16.49 -3.00
N VAL A 344 14.55 16.76 -4.24
CA VAL A 344 13.29 16.26 -4.84
C VAL A 344 13.64 15.62 -6.17
N VAL A 345 13.25 14.35 -6.35
CA VAL A 345 13.39 13.61 -7.60
C VAL A 345 12.03 13.05 -7.95
N LEU A 346 11.48 13.50 -9.07
CA LEU A 346 10.24 12.96 -9.62
C LEU A 346 10.55 12.31 -10.96
N GLU A 347 10.23 11.03 -11.06
CA GLU A 347 10.36 10.25 -12.28
C GLU A 347 8.98 9.74 -12.71
N ARG A 348 8.68 9.81 -14.02
CA ARG A 348 7.46 9.21 -14.61
C ARG A 348 6.17 9.71 -13.96
N GLN A 349 5.97 11.03 -13.98
CA GLN A 349 4.75 11.66 -13.47
C GLN A 349 3.96 12.31 -14.61
N SER A 350 2.69 12.62 -14.37
CA SER A 350 1.91 13.52 -15.22
C SER A 350 1.20 14.59 -14.39
N ASP A 351 1.08 15.80 -14.95
CA ASP A 351 0.33 16.92 -14.35
C ASP A 351 0.77 17.26 -12.91
N THR A 352 2.09 17.34 -12.73
CA THR A 352 2.75 17.57 -11.43
C THR A 352 2.75 19.04 -11.01
N GLU A 353 2.46 19.30 -9.73
CA GLU A 353 2.62 20.62 -9.11
C GLU A 353 3.62 20.61 -7.95
N ILE A 354 4.59 21.52 -8.00
CA ILE A 354 5.62 21.74 -6.99
C ILE A 354 5.58 23.22 -6.62
N ARG A 355 5.03 23.54 -5.46
CA ARG A 355 4.73 24.93 -5.06
C ARG A 355 5.25 25.28 -3.66
N GLY A 356 5.81 26.49 -3.53
CA GLY A 356 6.07 27.08 -2.20
C GLY A 356 7.13 26.37 -1.36
N ASN A 357 7.84 25.37 -1.89
CA ASN A 357 8.79 24.58 -1.13
C ASN A 357 10.10 25.35 -0.87
N VAL A 358 10.70 25.09 0.28
CA VAL A 358 12.01 25.61 0.67
C VAL A 358 13.01 24.47 0.72
N ILE A 359 14.06 24.54 -0.11
CA ILE A 359 15.09 23.51 -0.23
C ILE A 359 16.46 24.11 0.11
N ALA A 360 17.11 23.54 1.12
CA ALA A 360 18.45 23.86 1.57
C ALA A 360 19.35 22.62 1.55
N MET A 361 20.11 22.47 0.47
CA MET A 361 21.07 21.37 0.29
C MET A 361 22.29 21.56 1.19
N THR A 362 22.97 20.46 1.52
CA THR A 362 24.33 20.53 2.11
C THR A 362 25.37 20.95 1.07
N SER A 363 26.44 21.61 1.50
CA SER A 363 27.48 22.15 0.60
C SER A 363 28.55 21.13 0.16
N GLY A 364 28.28 19.81 0.22
CA GLY A 364 29.32 18.77 0.13
C GLY A 364 29.67 18.27 -1.27
N TYR A 365 28.66 18.01 -2.11
CA TYR A 365 28.84 17.23 -3.35
C TYR A 365 28.63 18.08 -4.61
N SER A 366 29.55 18.01 -5.57
CA SER A 366 29.48 18.80 -6.81
C SER A 366 28.34 18.38 -7.74
N GLY A 367 27.88 17.14 -7.65
CA GLY A 367 26.75 16.62 -8.42
C GLY A 367 25.40 16.82 -7.74
N SER A 368 25.30 17.63 -6.67
CA SER A 368 24.03 17.79 -5.95
C SER A 368 23.00 18.59 -6.74
N GLN A 369 21.74 18.15 -6.66
CA GLN A 369 20.61 18.76 -7.36
C GLN A 369 19.49 19.13 -6.38
N GLY A 370 18.82 20.25 -6.61
CA GLY A 370 17.66 20.64 -5.81
C GLY A 370 16.43 19.83 -6.22
N ILE A 371 15.85 20.19 -7.35
CA ILE A 371 14.68 19.52 -7.93
C ILE A 371 15.09 18.86 -9.26
N GLU A 372 14.80 17.58 -9.41
CA GLU A 372 14.97 16.84 -10.66
C GLU A 372 13.62 16.26 -11.12
N LEU A 373 13.31 16.51 -12.38
CA LEU A 373 12.13 16.02 -13.07
C LEU A 373 12.56 15.24 -14.30
N THR A 374 12.27 13.94 -14.32
CA THR A 374 12.68 13.03 -15.40
C THR A 374 11.48 12.25 -15.93
N TYR A 375 11.20 12.31 -17.23
CA TYR A 375 9.98 11.74 -17.82
C TYR A 375 8.69 12.24 -17.16
N VAL A 376 8.64 13.53 -16.84
CA VAL A 376 7.42 14.18 -16.35
C VAL A 376 6.68 14.78 -17.54
N ASP A 377 5.43 14.38 -17.73
CA ASP A 377 4.61 14.73 -18.88
C ASP A 377 3.42 15.65 -18.47
N GLY A 378 2.83 16.38 -19.42
CA GLY A 378 1.62 17.17 -19.19
C GLY A 378 1.86 18.51 -18.51
N ALA A 379 0.86 19.04 -17.81
CA ALA A 379 0.89 20.40 -17.26
C ALA A 379 1.78 20.49 -16.00
N ILE A 380 3.10 20.64 -16.17
CA ILE A 380 4.05 20.79 -15.08
C ILE A 380 3.99 22.22 -14.50
N ARG A 381 3.81 22.34 -13.18
CA ARG A 381 3.88 23.62 -12.46
C ARG A 381 4.96 23.60 -11.40
N VAL A 382 5.98 24.45 -11.54
CA VAL A 382 7.02 24.67 -10.53
C VAL A 382 7.01 26.15 -10.13
N VAL A 383 6.34 26.49 -9.03
CA VAL A 383 5.94 27.88 -8.71
C VAL A 383 6.35 28.28 -7.28
N GLY A 384 7.00 29.43 -7.12
CA GLY A 384 7.24 30.01 -5.79
C GLY A 384 8.20 29.23 -4.89
N ASN A 385 8.97 28.28 -5.43
CA ASN A 385 9.95 27.51 -4.66
C ASN A 385 11.25 28.29 -4.41
N ARG A 386 11.91 28.05 -3.27
CA ARG A 386 13.24 28.56 -2.95
C ARG A 386 14.23 27.40 -2.87
N VAL A 387 15.25 27.39 -3.73
CA VAL A 387 16.27 26.34 -3.75
C VAL A 387 17.66 26.95 -3.52
N THR A 388 18.38 26.44 -2.53
CA THR A 388 19.73 26.91 -2.16
C THR A 388 20.70 25.75 -1.95
N GLY A 389 21.99 26.01 -2.13
CA GLY A 389 23.07 25.06 -1.83
C GLY A 389 23.34 23.96 -2.87
N ALA A 390 22.47 23.74 -3.86
CA ALA A 390 22.73 22.79 -4.95
C ALA A 390 23.97 23.21 -5.77
N ARG A 391 24.85 22.26 -6.10
CA ARG A 391 26.14 22.55 -6.75
C ARG A 391 26.21 22.16 -8.23
N SER A 392 25.29 21.32 -8.70
CA SER A 392 25.15 21.01 -10.13
C SER A 392 23.99 21.80 -10.73
N TYR A 393 22.76 21.50 -10.33
CA TYR A 393 21.55 22.18 -10.83
C TYR A 393 20.59 22.47 -9.68
N ALA A 394 20.09 23.70 -9.58
CA ALA A 394 19.00 24.00 -8.65
C ALA A 394 17.70 23.29 -9.09
N ILE A 395 17.41 23.31 -10.39
CA ILE A 395 16.31 22.60 -11.02
C ILE A 395 16.82 21.97 -12.32
N TYR A 396 16.53 20.68 -12.52
CA TYR A 396 16.95 19.89 -13.68
C TYR A 396 15.75 19.19 -14.29
N PHE A 397 15.53 19.40 -15.58
CA PHE A 397 14.51 18.69 -16.36
C PHE A 397 15.21 17.79 -17.38
N ASN A 398 14.80 16.52 -17.44
CA ASN A 398 15.29 15.56 -18.43
C ASN A 398 14.12 14.81 -19.06
N ASP A 399 14.12 14.69 -20.38
CA ASP A 399 13.11 13.93 -21.15
C ASP A 399 11.65 14.19 -20.70
N SER A 400 11.35 15.44 -20.32
CA SER A 400 10.05 15.88 -19.81
C SER A 400 9.40 16.81 -20.83
N GLN A 401 8.08 16.74 -20.98
CA GLN A 401 7.33 17.43 -22.04
C GLN A 401 5.97 17.93 -21.52
N ALA A 402 5.49 19.02 -22.11
CA ALA A 402 4.20 19.64 -21.75
C ALA A 402 3.04 19.06 -22.54
#